data_AF-A0A6A8LPH1-F1
#
_entry.id   AF-A0A6A8LPH1-F1
#
_cell.length_a   1.000
_cell.length_b   1.000
_cell.length_c   1.000
_cell.angle_alpha   90.00
_cell.angle_beta   90.00
_cell.angle_gamma   90.00
#
_symmetry.space_group_name_H-M   'P 1'
#
loop_
_entity.id
_entity.type
_entity.pdbx_description
1 polymer ?
#
loop_
_entity_poly.entity_id
_entity_poly.type
_entity_poly.pdbx_seq_one_letter_code
_entity_poly.pdbx_strand_id
1 'polypeptide(L)'
;MISEVEKYMKSKGISISDVSKASGISVSTLSNAFNKPVTTWSIRILNGLAAATFDDPAKVLAEIQARPFKYIVDEEKQTIQGFYIEDSQLFWTIESAVHSSVMEGWQPTKADIMDAYQVATEYQPKIESDFKRIFGEKS
;
A
#
# COMPACT_ATOMS: atom_id res chain seq x y z
N MET A 1 -1.53 15.82 20.70
CA MET A 1 -0.88 15.04 19.61
C MET A 1 -1.42 15.61 18.31
N ILE A 2 -0.57 16.12 17.42
CA ILE A 2 -1.02 16.71 16.13
C ILE A 2 -1.44 15.55 15.22
N SER A 3 -2.66 15.59 14.67
CA SER A 3 -3.15 14.54 13.76
C SER A 3 -2.40 14.56 12.42
N GLU A 4 -2.30 13.43 11.71
CA GLU A 4 -1.68 13.38 10.37
C GLU A 4 -2.36 14.34 9.39
N VAL A 5 -3.66 14.57 9.58
CA VAL A 5 -4.45 15.55 8.81
C VAL A 5 -3.98 16.97 9.09
N GLU A 6 -3.76 17.33 10.36
CA GLU A 6 -3.25 18.65 10.72
C GLU A 6 -1.81 18.85 10.19
N LYS A 7 -0.97 17.82 10.22
CA LYS A 7 0.38 17.88 9.63
C LYS A 7 0.30 18.09 8.12
N TYR A 8 -0.55 17.31 7.43
CA TYR A 8 -0.79 17.43 5.99
C TYR A 8 -1.25 18.85 5.63
N MET A 9 -2.29 19.36 6.31
CA MET A 9 -2.80 20.71 6.05
C MET A 9 -1.76 21.80 6.29
N LYS A 10 -0.98 21.70 7.39
CA LYS A 10 0.13 22.62 7.68
C LYS A 10 1.21 22.58 6.58
N SER A 11 1.56 21.39 6.10
CA SER A 11 2.57 21.23 5.04
C SER A 11 2.15 21.87 3.71
N LYS A 12 0.82 21.96 3.47
CA LYS A 12 0.22 22.57 2.28
C LYS A 12 -0.17 24.04 2.48
N GLY A 13 0.03 24.59 3.69
CA GLY A 13 -0.32 25.97 4.01
C GLY A 13 -1.82 26.26 3.99
N ILE A 14 -2.67 25.24 4.17
CA ILE A 14 -4.13 25.39 4.15
C ILE A 14 -4.74 25.28 5.55
N SER A 15 -5.90 25.91 5.72
CA SER A 15 -6.71 25.86 6.94
C SER A 15 -8.01 25.08 6.71
N ILE A 16 -8.71 24.74 7.80
CA ILE A 16 -10.03 24.08 7.72
C ILE A 16 -11.07 24.96 7.01
N SER A 17 -10.90 26.28 7.07
CA SER A 17 -11.75 27.24 6.36
C SER A 17 -11.55 27.15 4.85
N ASP A 18 -10.34 26.86 4.38
CA ASP A 18 -10.05 26.68 2.96
C ASP A 18 -10.69 25.39 2.44
N VAL A 19 -10.60 24.31 3.23
CA VAL A 19 -11.33 23.06 2.97
C VAL A 19 -12.84 23.29 2.92
N SER A 20 -13.38 24.08 3.85
CA SER A 20 -14.80 24.42 3.88
C SER A 20 -15.25 25.16 2.62
N LYS A 21 -14.49 26.18 2.19
CA LYS A 21 -14.78 26.95 0.97
C LYS A 21 -14.70 26.10 -0.28
N ALA A 22 -13.67 25.26 -0.41
CA ALA A 22 -13.47 24.44 -1.61
C ALA A 22 -14.53 23.31 -1.74
N SER A 23 -14.96 22.74 -0.62
CA SER A 23 -15.83 21.56 -0.60
C SER A 23 -17.32 21.86 -0.39
N GLY A 24 -17.65 23.09 0.06
CA GLY A 24 -18.99 23.44 0.52
C GLY A 24 -19.42 22.70 1.80
N ILE A 25 -18.49 22.07 2.52
CA ILE A 25 -18.75 21.38 3.79
C ILE A 25 -18.54 22.38 4.93
N SER A 26 -19.43 22.38 5.93
CA SER A 26 -19.28 23.29 7.06
C SER A 26 -18.01 22.99 7.87
N VAL A 27 -17.41 24.04 8.44
CA VAL A 27 -16.24 23.91 9.33
C VAL A 27 -16.54 22.97 10.51
N SER A 28 -17.75 22.99 11.05
CA SER A 28 -18.15 22.11 12.16
C SER A 28 -18.15 20.64 11.75
N THR A 29 -18.67 20.31 10.57
CA THR A 29 -18.65 18.94 10.03
C THR A 29 -17.22 18.48 9.76
N LEU A 30 -16.38 19.34 9.15
CA LEU A 30 -14.97 19.03 8.92
C LEU A 30 -14.21 18.82 10.22
N SER A 31 -14.42 19.67 11.23
CA SER A 31 -13.76 19.57 12.53
C SER A 31 -14.13 18.26 13.24
N ASN A 32 -15.42 17.91 13.22
CA ASN A 32 -15.88 16.64 13.77
C ASN A 32 -15.31 15.42 13.04
N ALA A 33 -15.12 15.51 11.72
CA ALA A 33 -14.49 14.44 10.95
C ALA A 33 -12.99 14.34 11.22
N PHE A 34 -12.26 15.46 11.21
CA PHE A 34 -10.80 15.51 11.36
C PHE A 34 -10.30 15.04 12.73
N ASN A 35 -11.20 15.03 13.73
CA ASN A 35 -10.94 14.45 15.05
C ASN A 35 -11.20 12.94 15.14
N LYS A 36 -11.61 12.28 14.04
CA LYS A 36 -11.87 10.84 13.98
C LYS A 36 -10.86 10.14 13.06
N PRO A 37 -10.63 8.82 13.22
CA PRO A 37 -9.78 8.06 12.32
C PRO A 37 -10.21 8.21 10.85
N VAL A 38 -9.26 8.36 9.93
CA VAL A 38 -9.51 8.56 8.49
C VAL A 38 -10.37 7.44 7.90
N THR A 39 -10.26 6.22 8.43
CA THR A 39 -11.08 5.06 8.06
C THR A 39 -12.58 5.22 8.32
N THR A 40 -12.99 6.19 9.15
CA THR A 40 -14.40 6.49 9.45
C THR A 40 -14.96 7.63 8.60
N TRP A 41 -14.14 8.24 7.74
CA TRP A 41 -14.56 9.37 6.94
C TRP A 41 -15.41 8.92 5.77
N SER A 42 -16.36 9.78 5.39
CA SER A 42 -17.00 9.63 4.09
C SER A 42 -16.05 10.10 2.98
N ILE A 43 -16.20 9.53 1.79
CA ILE A 43 -15.48 9.96 0.58
C ILE A 43 -15.63 11.47 0.34
N ARG A 44 -16.78 12.06 0.73
CA ARG A 44 -17.01 13.50 0.62
C ARG A 44 -16.01 14.34 1.44
N ILE A 45 -15.62 13.89 2.64
CA ILE A 45 -14.63 14.59 3.47
C ILE A 45 -13.24 14.51 2.81
N LEU A 46 -12.86 13.33 2.33
CA LEU A 46 -11.59 13.12 1.62
C LEU A 46 -11.52 14.00 0.36
N ASN A 47 -12.55 13.95 -0.48
CA ASN A 47 -12.63 14.76 -1.70
C ASN A 47 -12.61 16.26 -1.39
N GLY A 48 -13.22 16.69 -0.27
CA GLY A 48 -13.18 18.08 0.16
C GLY A 48 -11.78 18.54 0.52
N LEU A 49 -11.01 17.71 1.24
CA LEU A 49 -9.61 17.99 1.58
C LEU A 49 -8.71 18.00 0.33
N ALA A 50 -8.92 17.04 -0.58
CA ALA A 50 -8.22 16.96 -1.84
C ALA A 50 -8.49 18.18 -2.74
N ALA A 51 -9.74 18.63 -2.82
CA ALA A 51 -10.12 19.83 -3.57
C ALA A 51 -9.40 21.09 -3.07
N ALA A 52 -9.19 21.24 -1.77
CA ALA A 52 -8.48 22.38 -1.18
C ALA A 52 -6.96 22.35 -1.42
N THR A 53 -6.40 21.19 -1.75
CA THR A 53 -4.97 21.00 -2.01
C THR A 53 -4.65 20.82 -3.50
N PHE A 54 -5.67 20.75 -4.36
CA PHE A 54 -5.56 20.39 -5.78
C PHE A 54 -4.80 19.06 -6.00
N ASP A 55 -4.82 18.18 -5.00
CA ASP A 55 -4.21 16.86 -5.04
C ASP A 55 -5.27 15.80 -5.38
N ASP A 56 -4.80 14.62 -5.82
CA ASP A 56 -5.67 13.46 -6.07
C ASP A 56 -6.19 12.82 -4.76
N PRO A 57 -7.50 12.50 -4.70
CA PRO A 57 -8.12 11.46 -3.89
C PRO A 57 -7.22 10.58 -3.03
N ALA A 58 -6.61 9.66 -3.78
CA ALA A 58 -5.84 8.55 -3.28
C ALA A 58 -4.47 8.99 -2.77
N LYS A 59 -3.87 10.01 -3.39
CA LYS A 59 -2.62 10.60 -2.89
C LYS A 59 -2.82 11.21 -1.51
N VAL A 60 -3.88 12.02 -1.33
CA VAL A 60 -4.20 12.60 -0.02
C VAL A 60 -4.42 11.50 1.01
N LEU A 61 -5.21 10.47 0.66
CA LEU A 61 -5.45 9.32 1.54
C LEU A 61 -4.15 8.64 1.98
N ALA A 62 -3.21 8.43 1.06
CA ALA A 62 -1.92 7.80 1.34
C ALA A 62 -1.02 8.63 2.27
N GLU A 63 -1.17 9.96 2.29
CA GLU A 63 -0.41 10.86 3.16
C GLU A 63 -1.05 10.98 4.56
N ILE A 64 -2.38 11.01 4.66
CA ILE A 64 -3.08 11.23 5.94
C ILE A 64 -3.42 9.93 6.68
N GLN A 65 -3.47 8.80 5.97
CA GLN A 65 -3.68 7.50 6.56
C GLN A 65 -2.33 6.79 6.63
N ALA A 66 -1.82 6.59 7.84
CA ALA A 66 -0.73 5.66 8.07
C ALA A 66 -1.11 4.34 7.39
N ARG A 67 -0.34 3.93 6.36
CA ARG A 67 -0.64 2.71 5.61
C ARG A 67 -0.76 1.59 6.63
N PRO A 68 -1.93 0.92 6.75
CA PRO A 68 -1.97 -0.29 7.53
C PRO A 68 -1.09 -1.29 6.78
N PHE A 69 0.16 -1.42 7.21
CA PHE A 69 0.99 -2.55 6.82
C PHE A 69 0.15 -3.79 7.14
N LYS A 70 -0.26 -4.51 6.09
CA LYS A 70 -1.05 -5.72 6.23
C LYS A 70 -0.49 -6.73 5.23
N TYR A 71 0.65 -7.29 5.58
CA TYR A 71 1.03 -8.58 5.05
C TYR A 71 0.03 -9.61 5.59
N ILE A 72 -0.73 -10.24 4.70
CA ILE A 72 -1.77 -11.21 5.05
C ILE A 72 -1.37 -12.57 4.50
N VAL A 73 -1.25 -13.53 5.40
CA VAL A 73 -1.05 -14.94 5.08
C VAL A 73 -2.16 -15.74 5.77
N ASP A 74 -2.76 -16.67 5.03
CA ASP A 74 -3.68 -17.67 5.57
C ASP A 74 -3.08 -19.04 5.24
N GLU A 75 -2.42 -19.63 6.23
CA GLU A 75 -1.70 -20.91 6.10
C GLU A 75 -2.66 -22.07 5.84
N GLU A 76 -3.84 -22.06 6.48
CA GLU A 76 -4.86 -23.10 6.31
C GLU A 76 -5.41 -23.11 4.88
N LYS A 77 -5.60 -21.92 4.31
CA LYS A 77 -6.08 -21.77 2.93
C LYS A 77 -4.95 -21.68 1.89
N GLN A 78 -3.69 -21.74 2.31
CA GLN A 78 -2.52 -21.51 1.45
C GLN A 78 -2.65 -20.24 0.60
N THR A 79 -2.99 -19.12 1.23
CA THR A 79 -3.07 -17.82 0.54
C THR A 79 -2.08 -16.79 1.06
N ILE A 80 -1.43 -16.07 0.15
CA ILE A 80 -0.57 -14.92 0.44
C ILE A 80 -1.17 -13.71 -0.27
N GLN A 81 -1.50 -12.66 0.47
CA GLN A 81 -2.25 -11.50 -0.05
C GLN A 81 -3.51 -11.87 -0.85
N GLY A 82 -4.19 -12.96 -0.46
CA GLY A 82 -5.38 -13.47 -1.14
C GLY A 82 -5.12 -14.10 -2.52
N PHE A 83 -3.87 -14.41 -2.87
CA PHE A 83 -3.53 -15.31 -3.96
C PHE A 83 -3.38 -16.73 -3.42
N TYR A 84 -4.10 -17.68 -4.00
CA TYR A 84 -4.06 -19.09 -3.61
C TYR A 84 -2.94 -19.81 -4.35
N ILE A 85 -2.16 -20.59 -3.60
CA ILE A 85 -1.10 -21.45 -4.13
C ILE A 85 -1.48 -22.89 -3.80
N GLU A 86 -1.70 -23.71 -4.82
CA GLU A 86 -2.19 -25.09 -4.66
C GLU A 86 -1.11 -26.02 -4.07
N ASP A 87 0.13 -25.93 -4.58
CA ASP A 87 1.25 -26.73 -4.09
C ASP A 87 1.75 -26.19 -2.74
N SER A 88 1.69 -27.03 -1.71
CA SER A 88 2.05 -26.65 -0.35
C SER A 88 3.54 -26.32 -0.18
N GLN A 89 4.42 -27.02 -0.90
CA GLN A 89 5.86 -26.77 -0.82
C GLN A 89 6.22 -25.44 -1.51
N LEU A 90 5.57 -25.17 -2.64
CA LEU A 90 5.70 -23.92 -3.36
C LEU A 90 5.12 -22.75 -2.58
N PHE A 91 3.99 -22.95 -1.88
CA PHE A 91 3.42 -21.96 -0.96
C PHE A 91 4.46 -21.52 0.06
N TRP A 92 5.07 -22.45 0.79
CA TRP A 92 6.08 -22.12 1.81
C TRP A 92 7.33 -21.48 1.22
N THR A 93 7.74 -21.90 0.02
CA THR A 93 8.89 -21.31 -0.69
C THR A 93 8.66 -19.83 -1.00
N ILE A 94 7.48 -19.51 -1.55
CA ILE A 94 7.11 -18.14 -1.89
C ILE A 94 6.85 -17.31 -0.63
N GLU A 95 6.17 -17.88 0.37
CA GLU A 95 5.91 -17.24 1.66
C GLU A 95 7.21 -16.79 2.31
N SER A 96 8.22 -17.67 2.42
CA SER A 96 9.48 -17.35 3.06
C SER A 96 10.26 -16.25 2.32
N ALA A 97 10.27 -16.28 0.99
CA ALA A 97 10.93 -15.24 0.18
C ALA A 97 10.25 -13.88 0.33
N VAL A 98 8.91 -13.87 0.32
CA VAL A 98 8.10 -12.67 0.50
C VAL A 98 8.24 -12.14 1.93
N HIS A 99 8.21 -13.02 2.94
CA HIS A 99 8.34 -12.66 4.35
C HIS A 99 9.67 -11.95 4.64
N SER A 100 10.79 -12.46 4.10
CA SER A 100 12.09 -11.80 4.24
C SER A 100 12.07 -10.37 3.70
N SER A 101 11.50 -10.19 2.50
CA SER A 101 11.40 -8.87 1.86
C SER A 101 10.46 -7.93 2.62
N VAL A 102 9.39 -8.49 3.18
CA VAL A 102 8.43 -7.79 4.03
C VAL A 102 9.10 -7.26 5.31
N MET A 103 9.99 -8.04 5.93
CA MET A 103 10.75 -7.61 7.10
C MET A 103 11.72 -6.45 6.79
N GLU A 104 12.12 -6.30 5.53
CA GLU A 104 12.89 -5.16 5.02
C GLU A 104 12.02 -3.92 4.71
N GLY A 105 10.70 -4.00 4.96
CA GLY A 105 9.76 -2.90 4.79
C GLY A 105 9.00 -2.92 3.47
N TRP A 106 9.19 -3.95 2.63
CA TRP A 106 8.40 -4.13 1.42
C TRP A 106 6.93 -4.47 1.76
N GLN A 107 6.01 -3.98 0.94
CA GLN A 107 4.57 -4.20 1.10
C GLN A 107 4.01 -4.85 -0.17
N PRO A 108 4.07 -6.19 -0.27
CA PRO A 108 3.63 -6.91 -1.46
C PRO A 108 2.14 -6.73 -1.68
N THR A 109 1.76 -6.50 -2.93
CA THR A 109 0.40 -6.62 -3.43
C THR A 109 0.14 -8.06 -3.88
N LYS A 110 -1.12 -8.37 -4.16
CA LYS A 110 -1.49 -9.65 -4.78
C LYS A 110 -0.75 -9.89 -6.12
N ALA A 111 -0.54 -8.85 -6.91
CA ALA A 111 0.17 -8.95 -8.19
C ALA A 111 1.64 -9.34 -7.98
N ASP A 112 2.30 -8.77 -6.98
CA ASP A 112 3.69 -9.14 -6.65
C ASP A 112 3.81 -10.62 -6.24
N ILE A 113 2.82 -11.16 -5.53
CA ILE A 113 2.77 -12.59 -5.19
C ILE A 113 2.57 -13.45 -6.45
N MET A 114 1.69 -13.01 -7.36
CA MET A 114 1.47 -13.70 -8.63
C MET A 114 2.75 -13.74 -9.49
N ASP A 115 3.50 -12.63 -9.53
CA ASP A 115 4.76 -12.54 -10.24
C ASP A 115 5.82 -13.45 -9.61
N ALA A 116 5.93 -13.46 -8.27
CA ALA A 116 6.82 -14.38 -7.55
C ALA A 116 6.45 -15.85 -7.81
N TYR A 117 5.17 -16.17 -7.86
CA TYR A 117 4.67 -17.49 -8.20
C TYR A 117 5.01 -17.88 -9.64
N GLN A 118 4.84 -16.96 -10.60
CA GLN A 118 5.20 -17.21 -12.00
C GLN A 118 6.70 -17.45 -12.15
N VAL A 119 7.53 -16.66 -11.47
CA VAL A 119 9.00 -16.87 -11.45
C VAL A 119 9.38 -18.22 -10.85
N ALA A 120 8.67 -18.68 -9.83
CA ALA A 120 8.95 -19.96 -9.18
C ALA A 120 8.44 -21.18 -9.95
N THR A 121 7.47 -21.01 -10.86
CA THR A 121 6.81 -22.12 -11.58
C THR A 121 7.19 -22.22 -13.06
N GLU A 122 7.58 -21.12 -13.70
CA GLU A 122 8.02 -21.14 -15.08
C GLU A 122 9.51 -21.46 -15.17
N TYR A 123 9.88 -22.42 -16.02
CA TYR A 123 11.26 -22.57 -16.47
C TYR A 123 11.67 -21.29 -17.18
N GLN A 124 12.59 -20.52 -16.59
CA GLN A 124 13.05 -19.23 -17.13
C GLN A 124 14.41 -19.38 -17.84
N PRO A 125 14.43 -19.76 -19.14
CA PRO A 125 15.68 -19.90 -19.88
C PRO A 125 16.47 -18.59 -19.98
N LYS A 126 15.79 -17.43 -19.89
CA LYS A 126 16.45 -16.11 -19.89
C LYS A 126 17.25 -15.85 -18.61
N ILE A 127 16.70 -16.14 -17.44
CA ILE A 127 17.44 -16.01 -16.18
C ILE A 127 18.63 -16.98 -16.16
N GLU A 128 18.45 -18.21 -16.62
CA GLU A 128 19.55 -19.18 -16.72
C GLU A 128 20.66 -18.68 -17.68
N SER A 129 20.27 -18.08 -18.81
CA SER A 129 21.21 -17.50 -19.77
C SER A 129 21.95 -16.28 -19.22
N ASP A 130 21.26 -15.41 -18.47
CA ASP A 130 21.86 -14.23 -17.86
C ASP A 130 22.75 -14.59 -16.66
N PHE A 131 22.36 -15.60 -15.86
CA PHE A 131 23.17 -16.10 -14.77
C PHE A 131 24.46 -16.77 -15.27
N LYS A 132 24.38 -17.60 -16.32
CA LYS A 132 25.57 -18.15 -17.00
C LYS A 132 26.43 -17.06 -17.62
N ARG A 133 25.84 -15.99 -18.16
CA ARG A 133 26.59 -14.86 -18.73
C ARG A 133 27.31 -14.02 -17.67
N ILE A 134 26.72 -13.84 -16.49
CA ILE A 134 27.27 -12.98 -15.42
C ILE A 134 28.21 -13.75 -14.49
N PHE A 135 27.92 -15.03 -14.21
CA PHE A 135 28.61 -15.83 -13.18
C PHE A 135 29.25 -17.12 -13.71
N GLY A 136 29.12 -17.42 -15.01
CA GLY A 136 29.54 -18.69 -15.61
C GLY A 136 31.00 -18.79 -16.04
N GLU A 137 31.90 -17.95 -15.55
CA GLU A 137 33.35 -18.18 -15.71
C GLU A 137 34.07 -18.24 -14.37
N LYS A 138 34.43 -19.46 -13.98
CA LYS A 138 35.76 -19.83 -13.47
C LYS A 138 35.89 -21.36 -13.53
N SER A 139 36.44 -21.84 -14.66
CA SER A 139 37.20 -23.09 -14.70
C SER A 139 38.62 -22.81 -14.24
#